data_AF-A0A0H5CQ19-F1
#
_entry.id   AF-A0A0H5CQ19-F1
#
_cell.length_a   1.000
_cell.length_b   1.000
_cell.length_c   1.000
_cell.angle_alpha   90.00
_cell.angle_beta   90.00
_cell.angle_gamma   90.00
#
_symmetry.space_group_name_H-M   'P 1'
#
loop_
_entity.id
_entity.type
_entity.pdbx_description
1 polymer ?
#
loop_
_entity_poly.entity_id
_entity_poly.type
_entity_poly.pdbx_seq_one_letter_code
_entity_poly.pdbx_strand_id
1 'polypeptide(L)'
;MDARIAKAIDWHRPLMLFSFAMTAVAAFSLVGLVVDDRLVVDAPVWLKPFKFAVSFILYSVTWAWLMSLHPRRPRWLHHTGTVLVGAGVVEMAIIVGQALRGKRSHFNTETAFDSALFNVMGLTVVVLWIATLVASISLARTRYAPRSLTVAINLGMGISLAGMLIGAVMSSQQTGVDGIAGAHSVGAADGGPIMPVTGWSTVAGDLRVGHFVGIHAVQALPLIALLVTVLATRYAILADERVRTRLAWTAGGVYIGLFALVTWQAFRGQALVQPDALTLLGFAAIVAGGIAGVAWARAAHTEIRESVAA
;
A
#
# COMPACT_ATOMS: atom_id res chain seq x y z
N MET A 1 1.29 -23.91 -20.17
CA MET A 1 1.41 -22.96 -19.04
C MET A 1 2.60 -23.37 -18.20
N ASP A 2 3.59 -22.49 -18.00
CA ASP A 2 4.84 -22.81 -17.29
C ASP A 2 4.60 -23.36 -15.88
N ALA A 3 5.38 -24.36 -15.45
CA ALA A 3 5.26 -24.98 -14.12
C ALA A 3 5.38 -23.97 -12.96
N ARG A 4 6.11 -22.86 -13.18
CA ARG A 4 6.24 -21.75 -12.22
C ARG A 4 4.95 -20.92 -12.11
N ILE A 5 4.25 -20.71 -13.22
CA ILE A 5 2.96 -19.99 -13.26
C ILE A 5 1.88 -20.83 -12.57
N ALA A 6 1.84 -22.14 -12.83
CA ALA A 6 0.94 -23.05 -12.14
C ALA A 6 1.14 -23.01 -10.61
N LYS A 7 2.40 -23.02 -10.15
CA LYS A 7 2.76 -22.91 -8.74
C LYS A 7 2.34 -21.59 -8.08
N ALA A 8 2.36 -20.48 -8.83
CA ALA A 8 1.90 -19.18 -8.33
C ALA A 8 0.36 -19.10 -8.23
N ILE A 9 -0.37 -19.66 -9.20
CA ILE A 9 -1.84 -19.74 -9.15
C ILE A 9 -2.32 -20.54 -7.92
N ASP A 10 -1.58 -21.57 -7.55
CA ASP A 10 -1.88 -22.41 -6.37
C ASP A 10 -1.54 -21.75 -5.02
N TRP A 11 -1.07 -20.49 -4.99
CA TRP A 11 -0.95 -19.72 -3.76
C TRP A 11 -2.30 -19.42 -3.12
N HIS A 12 -3.22 -18.85 -3.91
CA HIS A 12 -4.61 -18.61 -3.51
C HIS A 12 -5.47 -18.33 -4.76
N ARG A 13 -6.10 -19.36 -5.32
CA ARG A 13 -6.79 -19.30 -6.62
C ARG A 13 -7.73 -18.08 -6.80
N PRO A 14 -8.66 -17.77 -5.87
CA PRO A 14 -9.50 -16.58 -6.01
C PRO A 14 -8.74 -15.25 -6.17
N LEU A 15 -7.68 -15.04 -5.39
CA LEU A 15 -6.89 -13.80 -5.42
C LEU A 15 -6.10 -13.69 -6.72
N MET A 16 -5.55 -14.82 -7.19
CA MET A 16 -4.82 -14.87 -8.45
C MET A 16 -5.74 -14.64 -9.66
N LEU A 17 -6.93 -15.24 -9.67
CA LEU A 17 -7.95 -14.99 -10.71
C LEU A 17 -8.41 -13.54 -10.71
N PHE A 18 -8.65 -12.96 -9.54
CA PHE A 18 -9.00 -11.54 -9.43
C PHE A 18 -7.86 -10.64 -9.94
N SER A 19 -6.60 -10.95 -9.64
CA SER A 19 -5.44 -10.25 -10.19
C SER A 19 -5.38 -10.30 -11.73
N PHE A 20 -5.66 -11.46 -12.33
CA PHE A 20 -5.76 -11.56 -13.80
C PHE A 20 -6.91 -10.70 -14.36
N ALA A 21 -8.08 -10.72 -13.72
CA ALA A 21 -9.19 -9.86 -14.12
C ALA A 21 -8.82 -8.36 -14.02
N MET A 22 -8.13 -7.96 -12.96
CA MET A 22 -7.63 -6.58 -12.80
C MET A 22 -6.58 -6.22 -13.85
N THR A 23 -5.80 -7.17 -14.35
CA THR A 23 -4.88 -6.93 -15.47
C THR A 23 -5.65 -6.56 -16.74
N ALA A 24 -6.77 -7.23 -17.01
CA ALA A 24 -7.65 -6.86 -18.12
C ALA A 24 -8.30 -5.48 -17.91
N VAL A 25 -8.77 -5.16 -16.70
CA VAL A 25 -9.32 -3.84 -16.36
C VAL A 25 -8.26 -2.73 -16.51
N ALA A 26 -7.02 -2.98 -16.10
CA ALA A 26 -5.92 -2.04 -16.26
C ALA A 26 -5.62 -1.80 -17.74
N ALA A 27 -5.54 -2.85 -18.57
CA ALA A 27 -5.34 -2.72 -20.00
C ALA A 27 -6.49 -1.95 -20.67
N PHE A 28 -7.73 -2.26 -20.32
CA PHE A 28 -8.91 -1.54 -20.82
C PHE A 28 -8.90 -0.06 -20.42
N SER A 29 -8.57 0.24 -19.16
CA SER A 29 -8.47 1.61 -18.67
C SER A 29 -7.33 2.38 -19.35
N LEU A 30 -6.23 1.70 -19.71
CA LEU A 30 -5.12 2.31 -20.45
C LEU A 30 -5.54 2.71 -21.87
N VAL A 31 -6.34 1.88 -22.55
CA VAL A 31 -6.96 2.27 -23.83
C VAL A 31 -7.88 3.46 -23.62
N GLY A 32 -8.72 3.42 -22.58
CA GLY A 32 -9.60 4.53 -22.20
C GLY A 32 -8.87 5.85 -21.99
N LEU A 33 -7.68 5.83 -21.36
CA LEU A 33 -6.84 7.02 -21.17
C LEU A 33 -6.37 7.68 -22.48
N VAL A 34 -6.40 6.95 -23.59
CA VAL A 34 -5.97 7.45 -24.91
C VAL A 34 -7.16 7.90 -25.76
N VAL A 35 -8.32 7.26 -25.61
CA VAL A 35 -9.46 7.44 -26.52
C VAL A 35 -10.66 8.19 -25.92
N ASP A 36 -10.66 8.44 -24.62
CA ASP A 36 -11.76 9.10 -23.92
C ASP A 36 -11.25 10.34 -23.15
N ASP A 37 -11.56 11.51 -23.71
CA ASP A 37 -11.09 12.81 -23.22
C ASP A 37 -11.89 13.33 -22.02
N ARG A 38 -12.88 12.58 -21.51
CA ARG A 38 -13.69 13.03 -20.38
C ARG A 38 -12.84 13.16 -19.11
N LEU A 39 -13.07 14.26 -18.40
CA LEU A 39 -12.44 14.56 -17.12
C LEU A 39 -13.44 14.43 -15.96
N VAL A 40 -12.93 13.98 -14.81
CA VAL A 40 -13.64 13.98 -13.53
C VAL A 40 -12.68 14.58 -12.49
N VAL A 41 -12.99 15.79 -12.01
CA VAL A 41 -12.12 16.57 -11.10
C VAL A 41 -10.73 16.81 -11.71
N ASP A 42 -10.70 17.41 -12.90
CA ASP A 42 -9.47 17.76 -13.63
C ASP A 42 -8.54 16.57 -13.96
N ALA A 43 -9.02 15.33 -13.83
CA ALA A 43 -8.29 14.12 -14.12
C ALA A 43 -9.01 13.25 -15.16
N PRO A 44 -8.29 12.56 -16.06
CA PRO A 44 -8.89 11.64 -17.02
C PRO A 44 -9.75 10.58 -16.34
N VAL A 45 -10.96 10.35 -16.86
CA VAL A 45 -11.97 9.50 -16.21
C VAL A 45 -11.50 8.07 -15.96
N TRP A 46 -10.64 7.53 -16.84
CA TRP A 46 -10.07 6.18 -16.74
C TRP A 46 -8.83 6.07 -15.85
N LEU A 47 -8.28 7.20 -15.37
CA LEU A 47 -7.06 7.19 -14.55
C LEU A 47 -7.29 6.50 -13.20
N LYS A 48 -8.46 6.73 -12.59
CA LYS A 48 -8.81 6.09 -11.33
C LYS A 48 -9.03 4.58 -11.49
N PRO A 49 -9.84 4.10 -12.45
CA PRO A 49 -9.92 2.67 -12.77
C PRO A 49 -8.55 2.01 -12.98
N PHE A 50 -7.66 2.64 -13.75
CA PHE A 50 -6.31 2.12 -13.99
C PHE A 50 -5.50 1.95 -12.70
N LYS A 51 -5.44 2.99 -11.86
CA LYS A 51 -4.70 2.95 -10.59
C LYS A 51 -5.22 1.91 -9.61
N PHE A 52 -6.55 1.82 -9.47
CA PHE A 52 -7.17 0.84 -8.59
C PHE A 52 -6.93 -0.58 -9.09
N ALA A 53 -7.03 -0.82 -10.40
CA ALA A 53 -6.71 -2.11 -10.99
C ALA A 53 -5.25 -2.51 -10.71
N VAL A 54 -4.28 -1.62 -10.97
CA VAL A 54 -2.85 -1.87 -10.66
C VAL A 54 -2.64 -2.14 -9.16
N SER A 55 -3.26 -1.35 -8.29
CA SER A 55 -3.18 -1.55 -6.84
C SER A 55 -3.75 -2.91 -6.42
N PHE A 56 -4.92 -3.30 -6.94
CA PHE A 56 -5.52 -4.61 -6.65
C PHE A 56 -4.70 -5.77 -7.20
N ILE A 57 -4.03 -5.63 -8.36
CA ILE A 57 -3.08 -6.64 -8.86
C ILE A 57 -1.99 -6.86 -7.82
N LEU A 58 -1.32 -5.79 -7.39
CA LEU A 58 -0.23 -5.86 -6.42
C LEU A 58 -0.73 -6.41 -5.08
N TYR A 59 -1.87 -5.92 -4.59
CA TYR A 59 -2.48 -6.35 -3.35
C TYR A 59 -2.79 -7.85 -3.38
N SER A 60 -3.47 -8.34 -4.41
CA SER A 60 -3.91 -9.72 -4.50
C SER A 60 -2.76 -10.70 -4.67
N VAL A 61 -1.75 -10.37 -5.49
CA VAL A 61 -0.54 -11.21 -5.62
C VAL A 61 0.22 -11.26 -4.30
N THR A 62 0.35 -10.12 -3.63
CA THR A 62 1.05 -10.03 -2.33
C THR A 62 0.33 -10.85 -1.27
N TRP A 63 -0.98 -10.71 -1.13
CA TRP A 63 -1.75 -11.48 -0.15
C TRP A 63 -1.84 -12.96 -0.49
N ALA A 64 -1.93 -13.33 -1.77
CA ALA A 64 -1.83 -14.73 -2.19
C ALA A 64 -0.48 -15.33 -1.77
N TRP A 65 0.62 -14.63 -2.05
CA TRP A 65 1.96 -15.03 -1.63
C TRP A 65 2.08 -15.15 -0.10
N LEU A 66 1.69 -14.11 0.65
CA LEU A 66 1.76 -14.10 2.11
C LEU A 66 0.94 -15.24 2.74
N MET A 67 -0.30 -15.45 2.28
CA MET A 67 -1.14 -16.55 2.76
C MET A 67 -0.52 -17.93 2.44
N SER A 68 0.20 -18.05 1.32
CA SER A 68 0.87 -19.30 0.94
C SER A 68 2.01 -19.69 1.89
N LEU A 69 2.59 -18.72 2.61
CA LEU A 69 3.64 -18.93 3.62
C LEU A 69 3.10 -19.60 4.89
N HIS A 70 1.79 -19.48 5.16
CA HIS A 70 1.19 -20.04 6.37
C HIS A 70 1.28 -21.58 6.36
N PRO A 71 2.03 -22.24 7.27
CA PRO A 71 2.36 -23.67 7.16
C PRO A 71 1.13 -24.59 7.16
N ARG A 72 0.10 -24.24 7.92
CA ARG A 72 -1.13 -25.04 8.07
C ARG A 72 -2.24 -24.72 7.06
N ARG A 73 -2.11 -23.62 6.30
CA ARG A 73 -3.12 -23.12 5.34
C ARG A 73 -4.58 -23.36 5.77
N PRO A 74 -5.02 -22.86 6.94
CA PRO A 74 -6.33 -23.19 7.47
C PRO A 74 -7.44 -22.68 6.55
N ARG A 75 -8.55 -23.43 6.44
CA ARG A 75 -9.67 -23.12 5.53
C ARG A 75 -10.25 -21.71 5.74
N TRP A 76 -10.32 -21.27 7.00
CA TRP A 76 -10.85 -19.92 7.30
C TRP A 76 -9.98 -18.81 6.69
N LEU A 77 -8.65 -18.96 6.61
CA LEU A 77 -7.77 -17.96 6.01
C LEU A 77 -7.99 -17.89 4.49
N HIS A 78 -8.29 -19.02 3.86
CA HIS A 78 -8.72 -19.07 2.46
C HIS A 78 -10.08 -18.37 2.24
N HIS A 79 -11.02 -18.55 3.17
CA HIS A 79 -12.28 -17.80 3.13
C HIS A 79 -12.05 -16.29 3.33
N THR A 80 -11.15 -15.88 4.23
CA THR A 80 -10.73 -14.47 4.37
C THR A 80 -10.19 -13.92 3.06
N GLY A 81 -9.32 -14.65 2.36
CA GLY A 81 -8.81 -14.25 1.05
C GLY A 81 -9.91 -14.14 -0.01
N THR A 82 -10.91 -15.01 0.04
CA THR A 82 -12.09 -14.94 -0.85
C THR A 82 -12.98 -13.74 -0.55
N VAL A 83 -13.16 -13.38 0.73
CA VAL A 83 -13.88 -12.18 1.15
C VAL A 83 -13.20 -10.91 0.63
N LEU A 84 -11.85 -10.86 0.69
CA LEU A 84 -11.08 -9.75 0.12
C LEU A 84 -11.35 -9.59 -1.39
N VAL A 85 -11.43 -10.70 -2.13
CA VAL A 85 -11.79 -10.68 -3.56
C VAL A 85 -13.21 -10.15 -3.76
N GLY A 86 -14.19 -10.64 -3.00
CA GLY A 86 -15.57 -10.18 -3.11
C GLY A 86 -15.71 -8.67 -2.90
N ALA A 87 -15.07 -8.13 -1.86
CA ALA A 87 -15.05 -6.70 -1.61
C ALA A 87 -14.33 -5.92 -2.73
N GLY A 88 -13.19 -6.42 -3.22
CA GLY A 88 -12.47 -5.82 -4.35
C GLY A 88 -13.26 -5.81 -5.66
N VAL A 89 -14.07 -6.85 -5.92
CA VAL A 89 -14.96 -6.89 -7.09
C VAL A 89 -16.04 -5.82 -7.00
N VAL A 90 -16.68 -5.65 -5.84
CA VAL A 90 -17.69 -4.61 -5.62
C VAL A 90 -17.08 -3.23 -5.80
N GLU A 91 -15.92 -2.97 -5.16
CA GLU A 91 -15.17 -1.73 -5.33
C GLU A 91 -14.90 -1.42 -6.81
N MET A 92 -14.34 -2.37 -7.54
CA MET A 92 -13.98 -2.16 -8.94
C MET A 92 -15.21 -1.98 -9.83
N ALA A 93 -16.30 -2.71 -9.58
CA ALA A 93 -17.55 -2.56 -10.30
C ALA A 93 -18.13 -1.14 -10.15
N ILE A 94 -18.13 -0.61 -8.92
CA ILE A 94 -18.60 0.76 -8.65
C ILE A 94 -17.65 1.79 -9.27
N ILE A 95 -16.33 1.60 -9.16
CA ILE A 95 -15.34 2.52 -9.73
C ILE A 95 -15.47 2.59 -11.26
N VAL A 96 -15.52 1.45 -11.95
CA VAL A 96 -15.71 1.41 -13.41
C VAL A 96 -17.08 1.96 -13.79
N GLY A 97 -18.14 1.58 -13.08
CA GLY A 97 -19.50 2.06 -13.34
C GLY A 97 -19.62 3.58 -13.23
N GLN A 98 -18.99 4.17 -12.20
CA GLN A 98 -18.96 5.63 -12.03
C GLN A 98 -18.08 6.32 -13.08
N ALA A 99 -16.97 5.71 -13.49
CA ALA A 99 -16.16 6.21 -14.61
C ALA A 99 -16.96 6.24 -15.93
N LEU A 100 -17.72 5.18 -16.22
CA LEU A 100 -18.62 5.15 -17.39
C LEU A 100 -19.65 6.28 -17.35
N ARG A 101 -20.18 6.60 -16.17
CA ARG A 101 -21.11 7.70 -15.93
C ARG A 101 -20.46 9.09 -15.93
N GLY A 102 -19.14 9.20 -16.00
CA GLY A 102 -18.42 10.48 -15.89
C GLY A 102 -18.57 11.10 -14.50
N LYS A 103 -18.67 10.29 -13.45
CA LYS A 103 -18.96 10.71 -12.07
C LYS A 103 -17.88 10.25 -11.11
N ARG A 104 -17.78 10.93 -9.96
CA ARG A 104 -16.94 10.51 -8.84
C ARG A 104 -17.46 9.20 -8.24
N SER A 105 -16.57 8.28 -7.88
CA SER A 105 -16.95 7.07 -7.12
C SER A 105 -16.86 7.26 -5.61
N HIS A 106 -15.75 7.80 -5.13
CA HIS A 106 -15.57 8.12 -3.72
C HIS A 106 -15.96 9.59 -3.48
N PHE A 107 -16.48 9.86 -2.28
CA PHE A 107 -16.94 11.18 -1.81
C PHE A 107 -18.18 11.71 -2.54
N ASN A 108 -18.79 10.95 -3.45
CA ASN A 108 -19.91 11.44 -4.25
C ASN A 108 -21.25 11.24 -3.53
N THR A 109 -21.89 12.35 -3.15
CA THR A 109 -23.23 12.37 -2.57
C THR A 109 -24.18 13.29 -3.35
N GLU A 110 -23.88 13.58 -4.62
CA GLU A 110 -24.68 14.46 -5.49
C GLU A 110 -26.13 13.96 -5.67
N THR A 111 -26.35 12.65 -5.67
CA THR A 111 -27.69 12.04 -5.78
C THR A 111 -27.89 10.93 -4.76
N ALA A 112 -29.13 10.49 -4.56
CA ALA A 112 -29.44 9.34 -3.70
C ALA A 112 -28.75 8.06 -4.20
N PHE A 113 -28.66 7.86 -5.51
CA PHE A 113 -27.95 6.72 -6.10
C PHE A 113 -26.44 6.80 -5.86
N ASP A 114 -25.83 7.98 -6.06
CA ASP A 114 -24.40 8.16 -5.81
C ASP A 114 -24.05 7.98 -4.33
N SER A 115 -24.90 8.48 -3.45
CA SER A 115 -24.78 8.28 -2.00
C SER A 115 -24.88 6.81 -1.62
N ALA A 116 -25.81 6.06 -2.22
CA ALA A 116 -25.93 4.62 -1.98
C ALA A 116 -24.67 3.87 -2.44
N LEU A 117 -24.14 4.20 -3.62
CA LEU A 117 -22.88 3.63 -4.12
C LEU A 117 -21.70 3.97 -3.20
N PHE A 118 -21.58 5.23 -2.77
CA PHE A 118 -20.51 5.64 -1.86
C PHE A 118 -20.61 4.95 -0.50
N ASN A 119 -21.81 4.76 0.04
CA ASN A 119 -22.03 4.01 1.29
C ASN A 119 -21.65 2.53 1.16
N VAL A 120 -21.98 1.89 0.03
CA VAL A 120 -21.55 0.52 -0.26
C VAL A 120 -20.03 0.44 -0.28
N MET A 121 -19.36 1.39 -0.94
CA MET A 121 -17.88 1.46 -0.96
C MET A 121 -17.30 1.62 0.46
N GLY A 122 -17.90 2.47 1.29
CA GLY A 122 -17.51 2.62 2.69
C GLY A 122 -17.57 1.29 3.46
N LEU A 123 -18.64 0.51 3.28
CA LEU A 123 -18.77 -0.81 3.89
C LEU A 123 -17.73 -1.80 3.37
N THR A 124 -17.49 -1.86 2.06
CA THR A 124 -16.50 -2.76 1.47
C THR A 124 -15.07 -2.42 1.89
N VAL A 125 -14.73 -1.14 2.06
CA VAL A 125 -13.45 -0.71 2.63
C VAL A 125 -13.28 -1.20 4.07
N VAL A 126 -14.32 -1.13 4.90
CA VAL A 126 -14.29 -1.68 6.28
C VAL A 126 -14.09 -3.20 6.25
N VAL A 127 -14.80 -3.92 5.38
CA VAL A 127 -14.63 -5.37 5.20
C VAL A 127 -13.20 -5.71 4.76
N LEU A 128 -12.64 -4.98 3.78
CA LEU A 128 -11.26 -5.13 3.32
C LEU A 128 -10.27 -4.94 4.48
N TRP A 129 -10.45 -3.89 5.28
CA TRP A 129 -9.58 -3.59 6.40
C TRP A 129 -9.63 -4.70 7.47
N ILE A 130 -10.82 -5.12 7.89
CA ILE A 130 -10.99 -6.18 8.89
C ILE A 130 -10.42 -7.51 8.41
N ALA A 131 -10.70 -7.91 7.16
CA ALA A 131 -10.17 -9.15 6.61
C ALA A 131 -8.63 -9.11 6.48
N THR A 132 -8.07 -7.96 6.09
CA THR A 132 -6.62 -7.73 6.06
C THR A 132 -6.02 -7.82 7.47
N LEU A 133 -6.68 -7.23 8.47
CA LEU A 133 -6.25 -7.30 9.87
C LEU A 133 -6.24 -8.74 10.38
N VAL A 134 -7.32 -9.48 10.14
CA VAL A 134 -7.45 -10.89 10.54
C VAL A 134 -6.35 -11.75 9.91
N ALA A 135 -6.11 -11.59 8.61
CA ALA A 135 -5.02 -12.29 7.91
C ALA A 135 -3.64 -11.88 8.45
N SER A 136 -3.43 -10.60 8.72
CA SER A 136 -2.19 -10.07 9.30
C SER A 136 -1.90 -10.65 10.68
N ILE A 137 -2.90 -10.69 11.57
CA ILE A 137 -2.78 -11.26 12.91
C ILE A 137 -2.46 -12.77 12.81
N SER A 138 -3.10 -13.49 11.89
CA SER A 138 -2.82 -14.91 11.65
C SER A 138 -1.36 -15.17 11.31
N LEU A 139 -0.84 -14.39 10.35
CA LEU A 139 0.54 -14.51 9.90
C LEU A 139 1.49 -14.09 11.01
N ALA A 140 1.27 -12.95 11.66
CA ALA A 140 2.14 -12.45 12.73
C ALA A 140 2.30 -13.42 13.91
N ARG A 141 1.29 -14.28 14.17
CA ARG A 141 1.32 -15.32 15.22
C ARG A 141 1.94 -16.65 14.77
N THR A 142 2.36 -16.75 13.51
CA THR A 142 2.85 -17.98 12.90
C THR A 142 4.34 -17.87 12.60
N ARG A 143 5.09 -18.95 12.79
CA ARG A 143 6.47 -19.05 12.31
C ARG A 143 6.47 -19.67 10.92
N TYR A 144 6.89 -18.91 9.91
CA TYR A 144 6.82 -19.32 8.50
C TYR A 144 8.08 -18.98 7.69
N ALA A 145 8.98 -18.16 8.23
CA ALA A 145 10.16 -17.66 7.53
C ALA A 145 11.31 -17.38 8.51
N PRO A 146 12.54 -17.14 8.02
CA PRO A 146 13.62 -16.56 8.81
C PRO A 146 13.19 -15.26 9.51
N ARG A 147 13.90 -14.89 10.57
CA ARG A 147 13.52 -13.78 11.45
C ARG A 147 13.53 -12.44 10.70
N SER A 148 14.52 -12.23 9.85
CA SER A 148 14.64 -11.04 9.00
C SER A 148 13.42 -10.81 8.12
N LEU A 149 12.99 -11.85 7.38
CA LEU A 149 11.80 -11.78 6.53
C LEU A 149 10.50 -11.65 7.35
N THR A 150 10.41 -12.34 8.48
CA THR A 150 9.24 -12.23 9.38
C THR A 150 9.07 -10.83 9.94
N VAL A 151 10.15 -10.17 10.37
CA VAL A 151 10.12 -8.77 10.84
C VAL A 151 9.66 -7.84 9.72
N ALA A 152 10.23 -7.96 8.53
CA ALA A 152 9.87 -7.13 7.39
C ALA A 152 8.39 -7.28 6.98
N ILE A 153 7.87 -8.51 6.95
CA ILE A 153 6.46 -8.78 6.66
C ILE A 153 5.55 -8.21 7.75
N ASN A 154 5.85 -8.44 9.03
CA ASN A 154 5.02 -7.95 10.12
C ASN A 154 4.98 -6.43 10.19
N LEU A 155 6.12 -5.75 9.99
CA LEU A 155 6.16 -4.29 9.88
C LEU A 155 5.41 -3.80 8.64
N GLY A 156 5.58 -4.46 7.49
CA GLY A 156 4.85 -4.13 6.26
C GLY A 156 3.34 -4.24 6.41
N MET A 157 2.85 -5.32 7.02
CA MET A 157 1.42 -5.50 7.31
C MET A 157 0.90 -4.44 8.29
N GLY A 158 1.63 -4.15 9.37
CA GLY A 158 1.24 -3.16 10.36
C GLY A 158 1.14 -1.74 9.78
N ILE A 159 2.17 -1.32 9.03
CA ILE A 159 2.20 -0.01 8.36
C ILE A 159 1.12 0.05 7.27
N SER A 160 0.90 -1.04 6.52
CA SER A 160 -0.18 -1.10 5.52
C SER A 160 -1.55 -0.90 6.15
N LEU A 161 -1.84 -1.52 7.30
CA LEU A 161 -3.10 -1.34 8.02
C LEU A 161 -3.27 0.12 8.49
N ALA A 162 -2.19 0.76 8.96
CA ALA A 162 -2.20 2.18 9.32
C ALA A 162 -2.41 3.07 8.09
N GLY A 163 -1.76 2.77 6.96
CA GLY A 163 -1.95 3.45 5.68
C GLY A 163 -3.39 3.37 5.18
N MET A 164 -4.04 2.22 5.33
CA MET A 164 -5.46 2.05 4.97
C MET A 164 -6.38 2.96 5.80
N LEU A 165 -6.06 3.21 7.08
CA LEU A 165 -6.85 4.12 7.93
C LEU A 165 -6.81 5.57 7.46
N ILE A 166 -5.79 5.98 6.69
CA ILE A 166 -5.78 7.30 6.04
C ILE A 166 -6.97 7.46 5.07
N GLY A 167 -7.47 6.35 4.51
CA GLY A 167 -8.72 6.35 3.73
C GLY A 167 -9.92 6.86 4.54
N ALA A 168 -10.07 6.37 5.78
CA ALA A 168 -11.13 6.82 6.67
C ALA A 168 -10.95 8.29 7.08
N VAL A 169 -9.70 8.74 7.27
CA VAL A 169 -9.41 10.16 7.51
C VAL A 169 -9.92 11.00 6.33
N MET A 170 -9.59 10.65 5.09
CA MET A 170 -10.06 11.40 3.91
C MET A 170 -11.59 11.45 3.82
N SER A 171 -12.29 10.35 4.10
CA SER A 171 -13.76 10.32 4.14
C SER A 171 -14.36 11.16 5.26
N SER A 172 -13.62 11.42 6.35
CA SER A 172 -14.09 12.25 7.46
C SER A 172 -13.84 13.76 7.27
N GLN A 173 -13.02 14.13 6.28
CA GLN A 173 -12.74 15.54 5.99
C GLN A 173 -13.99 16.27 5.49
N GLN A 174 -14.18 17.49 5.98
CA GLN A 174 -15.28 18.35 5.54
C GLN A 174 -14.83 19.23 4.39
N THR A 175 -15.60 19.23 3.30
CA THR A 175 -15.28 20.00 2.09
C THR A 175 -15.99 21.35 2.06
N GLY A 176 -17.14 21.47 2.76
CA GLY A 176 -18.04 22.60 2.61
C GLY A 176 -18.73 22.68 1.25
N VAL A 177 -18.64 21.63 0.42
CA VAL A 177 -19.22 21.56 -0.92
C VAL A 177 -20.38 20.57 -0.93
N ASP A 178 -21.57 21.04 -1.30
CA ASP A 178 -22.76 20.21 -1.42
C ASP A 178 -22.53 19.05 -2.40
N GLY A 179 -22.93 17.85 -1.99
CA GLY A 179 -22.73 16.63 -2.77
C GLY A 179 -21.33 16.03 -2.69
N ILE A 180 -20.43 16.54 -1.83
CA ILE A 180 -19.09 15.99 -1.63
C ILE A 180 -18.80 15.68 -0.15
N ALA A 181 -18.76 14.39 0.20
CA ALA A 181 -18.59 13.90 1.57
C ALA A 181 -17.18 13.31 1.81
N GLY A 182 -16.16 14.17 1.78
CA GLY A 182 -14.77 13.80 2.01
C GLY A 182 -13.80 14.56 1.09
N ALA A 183 -12.55 14.67 1.51
CA ALA A 183 -11.49 15.30 0.73
C ALA A 183 -10.15 14.62 0.98
N HIS A 184 -9.26 14.71 0.00
CA HIS A 184 -7.87 14.29 0.17
C HIS A 184 -6.89 15.45 0.34
N SER A 185 -7.25 16.63 -0.17
CA SER A 185 -6.45 17.84 -0.04
C SER A 185 -6.65 18.50 1.31
N VAL A 186 -5.56 19.05 1.86
CA VAL A 186 -5.54 19.76 3.14
C VAL A 186 -4.97 21.14 2.90
N GLY A 187 -5.64 22.17 3.43
CA GLY A 187 -5.28 23.57 3.18
C GLY A 187 -5.78 24.13 1.84
N ALA A 188 -6.47 23.31 1.03
CA ALA A 188 -7.18 23.71 -0.19
C ALA A 188 -8.30 22.72 -0.49
N ALA A 189 -9.26 23.13 -1.35
CA ALA A 189 -10.27 22.23 -1.88
C ALA A 189 -9.66 21.18 -2.84
N ASP A 190 -10.29 20.01 -2.96
CA ASP A 190 -9.91 19.01 -3.96
C ASP A 190 -10.10 19.55 -5.38
N GLY A 191 -9.07 19.42 -6.22
CA GLY A 191 -9.03 19.94 -7.59
C GLY A 191 -7.79 20.80 -7.84
N GLY A 192 -7.67 21.35 -9.06
CA GLY A 192 -6.57 22.25 -9.42
C GLY A 192 -5.27 21.54 -9.83
N PRO A 193 -4.09 22.21 -9.69
CA PRO A 193 -2.83 21.67 -10.17
C PRO A 193 -2.42 20.36 -9.48
N ILE A 194 -2.18 19.34 -10.29
CA ILE A 194 -1.85 17.98 -9.86
C ILE A 194 -0.57 17.47 -10.50
N MET A 195 0.13 16.59 -9.80
CA MET A 195 1.26 15.85 -10.34
C MET A 195 0.79 14.93 -11.47
N PRO A 196 1.57 14.82 -12.57
CA PRO A 196 1.32 13.82 -13.59
C PRO A 196 1.30 12.42 -12.98
N VAL A 197 0.44 11.55 -13.53
CA VAL A 197 0.26 10.16 -13.10
C VAL A 197 -0.34 10.03 -11.70
N THR A 198 0.30 10.47 -10.62
CA THR A 198 -0.21 10.26 -9.25
C THR A 198 -1.47 11.07 -8.95
N GLY A 199 -1.59 12.24 -9.57
CA GLY A 199 -2.70 13.16 -9.37
C GLY A 199 -2.64 13.90 -8.04
N TRP A 200 -1.53 13.84 -7.31
CA TRP A 200 -1.37 14.52 -6.01
C TRP A 200 -1.28 16.04 -6.18
N SER A 201 -1.85 16.79 -5.23
CA SER A 201 -1.78 18.26 -5.29
C SER A 201 -0.33 18.77 -5.31
N THR A 202 -0.04 19.73 -6.18
CA THR A 202 1.27 20.41 -6.23
C THR A 202 1.30 21.71 -5.44
N VAL A 203 0.16 22.13 -4.87
CA VAL A 203 -0.01 23.42 -4.19
C VAL A 203 -0.47 23.30 -2.74
N ALA A 204 -1.04 22.17 -2.36
CA ALA A 204 -1.57 21.92 -1.02
C ALA A 204 -1.18 20.53 -0.51
N GLY A 205 -1.42 20.27 0.77
CA GLY A 205 -1.22 18.96 1.38
C GLY A 205 -2.15 17.91 0.75
N ASP A 206 -1.69 16.66 0.65
CA ASP A 206 -2.46 15.59 0.03
C ASP A 206 -2.32 14.27 0.79
N LEU A 207 -3.41 13.86 1.46
CA LEU A 207 -3.45 12.65 2.28
C LEU A 207 -3.27 11.36 1.46
N ARG A 208 -3.46 11.42 0.13
CA ARG A 208 -3.20 10.26 -0.74
C ARG A 208 -1.73 9.88 -0.76
N VAL A 209 -0.81 10.81 -0.49
CA VAL A 209 0.63 10.49 -0.39
C VAL A 209 0.88 9.56 0.79
N GLY A 210 0.42 9.94 1.98
CA GLY A 210 0.51 9.12 3.20
C GLY A 210 -0.20 7.79 3.04
N HIS A 211 -1.41 7.80 2.50
CA HIS A 211 -2.17 6.59 2.18
C HIS A 211 -1.37 5.65 1.26
N PHE A 212 -0.87 6.15 0.12
CA PHE A 212 -0.10 5.38 -0.85
C PHE A 212 1.16 4.77 -0.23
N VAL A 213 1.97 5.60 0.44
CA VAL A 213 3.20 5.12 1.10
C VAL A 213 2.85 4.07 2.15
N GLY A 214 1.82 4.30 2.97
CA GLY A 214 1.40 3.38 4.00
C GLY A 214 0.96 2.03 3.44
N ILE A 215 -0.03 2.00 2.54
CA ILE A 215 -0.59 0.74 1.99
C ILE A 215 0.45 -0.08 1.23
N HIS A 216 1.48 0.55 0.66
CA HIS A 216 2.52 -0.16 -0.10
C HIS A 216 3.66 -0.75 0.76
N ALA A 217 3.63 -0.55 2.08
CA ALA A 217 4.63 -1.10 2.98
C ALA A 217 4.67 -2.63 2.96
N VAL A 218 3.51 -3.27 2.78
CA VAL A 218 3.38 -4.74 2.72
C VAL A 218 4.04 -5.34 1.48
N GLN A 219 4.27 -4.57 0.42
CA GLN A 219 5.10 -4.97 -0.72
C GLN A 219 6.56 -4.57 -0.52
N ALA A 220 6.81 -3.31 -0.15
CA ALA A 220 8.16 -2.75 -0.13
C ALA A 220 9.08 -3.46 0.88
N LEU A 221 8.64 -3.61 2.14
CA LEU A 221 9.50 -4.16 3.19
C LEU A 221 9.88 -5.63 2.94
N PRO A 222 8.95 -6.53 2.56
CA PRO A 222 9.33 -7.90 2.23
C PRO A 222 10.25 -7.98 1.02
N LEU A 223 10.04 -7.17 -0.02
CA LEU A 223 10.93 -7.13 -1.18
C LEU A 223 12.35 -6.68 -0.81
N ILE A 224 12.49 -5.70 0.09
CA ILE A 224 13.80 -5.28 0.62
C ILE A 224 14.47 -6.45 1.36
N ALA A 225 13.75 -7.16 2.23
CA ALA A 225 14.30 -8.30 2.96
C ALA A 225 14.69 -9.48 2.03
N LEU A 226 13.90 -9.75 0.99
CA LEU A 226 14.22 -10.74 -0.04
C LEU A 226 15.46 -10.33 -0.84
N LEU A 227 15.57 -9.04 -1.22
CA LEU A 227 16.76 -8.51 -1.89
C LEU A 227 18.01 -8.69 -1.03
N VAL A 228 17.95 -8.34 0.27
CA VAL A 228 19.06 -8.55 1.21
C VAL A 228 19.44 -10.03 1.30
N THR A 229 18.46 -10.94 1.27
CA THR A 229 18.69 -12.39 1.24
C THR A 229 19.41 -12.83 -0.04
N VAL A 230 19.05 -12.29 -1.20
CA VAL A 230 19.75 -12.55 -2.47
C VAL A 230 21.18 -12.03 -2.41
N LEU A 231 21.38 -10.82 -1.88
CA LEU A 231 22.71 -10.21 -1.74
C LEU A 231 23.61 -10.96 -0.75
N ALA A 232 23.05 -11.73 0.18
CA ALA A 232 23.82 -12.61 1.07
C ALA A 232 24.64 -13.67 0.35
N THR A 233 24.29 -14.00 -0.90
CA THR A 233 25.11 -14.89 -1.75
C THR A 233 26.40 -14.25 -2.25
N ARG A 234 26.50 -12.92 -2.21
CA ARG A 234 27.64 -12.13 -2.72
C ARG A 234 28.45 -11.46 -1.62
N TYR A 235 27.80 -11.09 -0.51
CA TYR A 235 28.44 -10.34 0.57
C TYR A 235 28.41 -11.14 1.87
N ALA A 236 29.58 -11.57 2.34
CA ALA A 236 29.73 -12.44 3.52
C ALA A 236 29.07 -11.87 4.79
N ILE A 237 29.12 -10.55 4.99
CA ILE A 237 28.49 -9.88 6.14
C ILE A 237 26.96 -10.11 6.19
N LEU A 238 26.32 -10.28 5.03
CA LEU A 238 24.87 -10.50 4.93
C LEU A 238 24.48 -11.98 5.07
N ALA A 239 25.46 -12.90 5.13
CA ALA A 239 25.19 -14.31 5.42
C ALA A 239 24.64 -14.49 6.85
N ASP A 240 25.02 -13.60 7.76
CA ASP A 240 24.55 -13.58 9.14
C ASP A 240 23.09 -13.09 9.24
N GLU A 241 22.24 -13.94 9.80
CA GLU A 241 20.82 -13.66 10.02
C GLU A 241 20.59 -12.52 11.03
N ARG A 242 21.50 -12.27 11.97
CA ARG A 242 21.40 -11.13 12.90
C ARG A 242 21.56 -9.82 12.16
N VAL A 243 22.54 -9.71 11.27
CA VAL A 243 22.74 -8.54 10.40
C VAL A 243 21.49 -8.29 9.56
N ARG A 244 20.98 -9.34 8.87
CA ARG A 244 19.75 -9.21 8.06
C ARG A 244 18.53 -8.80 8.89
N THR A 245 18.41 -9.31 10.11
CA THR A 245 17.31 -8.94 11.02
C THR A 245 17.43 -7.49 11.48
N ARG A 246 18.63 -7.02 11.83
CA ARG A 246 18.87 -5.60 12.18
C ARG A 246 18.55 -4.69 10.99
N LEU A 247 18.96 -5.06 9.78
CA LEU A 247 18.60 -4.33 8.55
C LEU A 247 17.10 -4.29 8.29
N ALA A 248 16.37 -5.38 8.56
CA ALA A 248 14.91 -5.39 8.43
C ALA A 248 14.23 -4.41 9.40
N TRP A 249 14.70 -4.34 10.66
CA TRP A 249 14.24 -3.33 11.62
C TRP A 249 14.59 -1.91 11.19
N THR A 250 15.81 -1.68 10.69
CA THR A 250 16.22 -0.38 10.16
C THR A 250 15.34 0.05 8.99
N ALA A 251 15.12 -0.84 8.01
CA ALA A 251 14.25 -0.55 6.87
C ALA A 251 12.82 -0.23 7.32
N GLY A 252 12.28 -1.00 8.27
CA GLY A 252 10.96 -0.73 8.84
C GLY A 252 10.88 0.61 9.58
N GLY A 253 11.89 0.97 10.38
CA GLY A 253 11.96 2.25 11.08
C GLY A 253 12.04 3.44 10.11
N VAL A 254 12.87 3.34 9.06
CA VAL A 254 12.93 4.34 7.99
C VAL A 254 11.57 4.48 7.30
N TYR A 255 10.92 3.36 6.99
CA TYR A 255 9.61 3.36 6.32
C TYR A 255 8.52 3.99 7.20
N ILE A 256 8.48 3.69 8.49
CA ILE A 256 7.58 4.33 9.47
C ILE A 256 7.84 5.83 9.50
N GLY A 257 9.12 6.24 9.57
CA GLY A 257 9.52 7.64 9.53
C GLY A 257 9.01 8.35 8.27
N LEU A 258 9.22 7.75 7.09
CA LEU A 258 8.75 8.30 5.82
C LEU A 258 7.22 8.40 5.77
N PHE A 259 6.51 7.35 6.15
CA PHE A 259 5.04 7.34 6.24
C PHE A 259 4.52 8.44 7.16
N ALA A 260 5.11 8.56 8.36
CA ALA A 260 4.74 9.59 9.32
C ALA A 260 5.05 11.00 8.78
N LEU A 261 6.24 11.20 8.18
CA LEU A 261 6.67 12.49 7.65
C LEU A 261 5.73 12.98 6.54
N VAL A 262 5.45 12.16 5.53
CA VAL A 262 4.62 12.60 4.40
C VAL A 262 3.15 12.76 4.79
N THR A 263 2.66 11.97 5.76
CA THR A 263 1.32 12.12 6.32
C THR A 263 1.21 13.43 7.11
N TRP A 264 2.22 13.70 7.95
CA TRP A 264 2.29 14.94 8.72
C TRP A 264 2.46 16.18 7.83
N GLN A 265 3.32 16.11 6.81
CA GLN A 265 3.47 17.15 5.78
C GLN A 265 2.12 17.46 5.14
N ALA A 266 1.35 16.43 4.74
CA ALA A 266 0.01 16.63 4.19
C ALA A 266 -0.92 17.34 5.18
N PHE A 267 -0.95 16.94 6.46
CA PHE A 267 -1.77 17.61 7.48
C PHE A 267 -1.38 19.07 7.74
N ARG A 268 -0.13 19.45 7.46
CA ARG A 268 0.32 20.86 7.52
C ARG A 268 -0.12 21.67 6.30
N GLY A 269 -0.90 21.09 5.40
CA GLY A 269 -1.35 21.74 4.16
C GLY A 269 -0.25 21.94 3.14
N GLN A 270 0.86 21.20 3.27
CA GLN A 270 2.04 21.39 2.43
C GLN A 270 2.10 20.37 1.30
N ALA A 271 2.25 20.87 0.07
CA ALA A 271 2.47 20.03 -1.10
C ALA A 271 3.74 19.18 -0.96
N LEU A 272 3.67 17.93 -1.42
CA LEU A 272 4.81 16.99 -1.39
C LEU A 272 6.05 17.59 -2.07
N VAL A 273 5.84 18.30 -3.17
CA VAL A 273 6.88 18.88 -4.03
C VAL A 273 7.40 20.24 -3.55
N GLN A 274 6.85 20.79 -2.47
CA GLN A 274 7.29 22.06 -1.87
C GLN A 274 7.55 21.90 -0.37
N PRO A 275 8.49 21.03 0.05
CA PRO A 275 8.81 20.84 1.47
C PRO A 275 9.47 22.07 2.08
N ASP A 276 9.15 22.35 3.35
CA ASP A 276 9.73 23.44 4.13
C ASP A 276 10.97 22.94 4.86
N ALA A 277 11.70 23.85 5.50
CA ALA A 277 12.87 23.51 6.29
C ALA A 277 12.56 22.44 7.35
N LEU A 278 11.37 22.48 7.96
CA LEU A 278 10.99 21.51 8.98
C LEU A 278 10.73 20.10 8.41
N THR A 279 10.10 19.98 7.24
CA THR A 279 9.97 18.69 6.51
C THR A 279 11.35 18.16 6.13
N LEU A 280 12.22 19.02 5.61
CA LEU A 280 13.57 18.64 5.20
C LEU A 280 14.43 18.19 6.38
N LEU A 281 14.31 18.85 7.53
CA LEU A 281 14.95 18.41 8.78
C LEU A 281 14.42 17.06 9.24
N GLY A 282 13.11 16.84 9.20
CA GLY A 282 12.50 15.54 9.48
C GLY A 282 13.02 14.44 8.55
N PHE A 283 13.11 14.72 7.26
CA PHE A 283 13.69 13.82 6.26
C PHE A 283 15.17 13.52 6.56
N ALA A 284 15.98 14.54 6.85
CA ALA A 284 17.38 14.39 7.20
C ALA A 284 17.57 13.53 8.46
N ALA A 285 16.71 13.70 9.47
CA ALA A 285 16.72 12.88 10.67
C ALA A 285 16.40 11.40 10.37
N ILE A 286 15.45 11.13 9.47
CA ILE A 286 15.14 9.76 9.01
C ILE A 286 16.34 9.14 8.28
N VAL A 287 17.00 9.90 7.40
CA VAL A 287 18.20 9.45 6.69
C VAL A 287 19.35 9.15 7.67
N ALA A 288 19.60 10.05 8.63
CA ALA A 288 20.60 9.86 9.66
C ALA A 288 20.31 8.61 10.52
N GLY A 289 19.04 8.41 10.91
CA GLY A 289 18.59 7.21 11.61
C GLY A 289 18.78 5.93 10.80
N GLY A 290 18.55 5.98 9.49
CA GLY A 290 18.84 4.87 8.55
C GLY A 290 20.32 4.52 8.50
N ILE A 291 21.19 5.53 8.38
CA ILE A 291 22.66 5.34 8.37
C ILE A 291 23.13 4.74 9.70
N ALA A 292 22.66 5.28 10.83
CA ALA A 292 22.95 4.76 12.16
C ALA A 292 22.45 3.30 12.32
N GLY A 293 21.27 2.99 11.79
CA GLY A 293 20.73 1.63 11.78
C GLY A 293 21.56 0.66 10.95
N VAL A 294 22.10 1.09 9.80
CA VAL A 294 23.02 0.27 9.00
C VAL A 294 24.34 0.05 9.75
N ALA A 295 24.89 1.08 10.41
CA ALA A 295 26.08 0.94 11.25
C ALA A 295 25.84 -0.05 12.41
N TRP A 296 24.68 0.05 13.07
CA TRP A 296 24.23 -0.90 14.10
C TRP A 296 24.09 -2.33 13.57
N ALA A 297 23.57 -2.51 12.36
CA ALA A 297 23.50 -3.82 11.72
C ALA A 297 24.89 -4.40 11.47
N ARG A 298 25.86 -3.59 11.01
CA ARG A 298 27.24 -4.02 10.77
C ARG A 298 27.97 -4.40 12.06
N ALA A 299 27.75 -3.68 13.15
CA ALA A 299 28.39 -3.97 14.45
C ALA A 299 28.09 -5.40 14.94
N ALA A 300 26.92 -5.97 14.61
CA ALA A 300 26.56 -7.35 14.97
C ALA A 300 27.56 -8.39 14.45
N HIS A 301 28.10 -8.15 13.25
CA HIS A 301 29.03 -9.06 12.61
C HIS A 301 30.42 -8.98 13.26
N THR A 302 30.82 -7.80 13.76
CA THR A 302 32.09 -7.60 14.46
C THR A 302 32.09 -8.30 15.82
N GLU A 303 31.01 -8.11 16.60
CA GLU A 303 30.80 -8.76 17.92
C GLU A 303 30.98 -10.29 17.83
N ILE A 304 30.46 -10.91 16.77
CA ILE A 304 30.57 -12.36 16.56
C ILE A 304 32.00 -12.76 16.22
N ARG A 305 32.66 -12.05 15.30
CA ARG A 305 34.05 -12.37 14.92
C ARG A 305 34.99 -12.31 16.11
N GLU A 306 34.83 -11.32 16.99
CA GLU A 306 35.62 -11.19 18.21
C GLU A 306 35.32 -12.32 19.20
N SER A 307 34.05 -12.71 19.37
CA SER A 307 33.67 -13.83 20.24
C SER A 307 34.16 -15.21 19.78
N VAL A 308 34.40 -15.38 18.47
CA VAL A 308 34.93 -16.63 17.89
C VAL A 308 36.46 -16.67 17.94
N ALA A 309 37.11 -15.50 18.04
CA ALA A 309 38.56 -15.38 18.10
C ALA A 309 39.13 -15.42 19.54
N ALA A 310 38.27 -15.26 20.56
CA ALA A 310 38.59 -15.37 21.98
C ALA A 310 38.36 -16.79 22.49
#